data_AF-A0A932KVX1-F1
#
_entry.id   AF-A0A932KVX1-F1
#
_cell.length_a   1.000
_cell.length_b   1.000
_cell.length_c   1.000
_cell.angle_alpha   90.00
_cell.angle_beta   90.00
_cell.angle_gamma   90.00
#
_symmetry.space_group_name_H-M   'P 1'
#
loop_
_entity.id
_entity.type
_entity.pdbx_description
1 polymer ?
#
loop_
_entity_poly.entity_id
_entity_poly.type
_entity_poly.pdbx_seq_one_letter_code
_entity_poly.pdbx_strand_id
1 'polypeptide(L)'
;MISAKTSLRRRLLPAALLAMAALAPKGAAAGWTQVEAERTIAFGYDAIVERHLQPVTAAAIALDGLRGLAEIDPQLAVSMDGKTLRLSTPDKMIAEYPVAADDDAAGWARITVAAALDAASISEPLRNADSERLYQAVFEGALGKADLFSRYAGAKEAREHRSNRNGFGGIGIKFDLMDGEVRIVEVVDD
;
A
#
# COMPACT_ATOMS: atom_id res chain seq x y z
N MET A 1 54.77 -4.63 63.67
CA MET A 1 53.51 -5.43 63.70
C MET A 1 52.37 -4.54 64.18
N ILE A 2 51.27 -4.52 63.41
CA ILE A 2 49.87 -4.20 63.79
C ILE A 2 49.53 -2.73 64.16
N SER A 3 48.83 -2.02 63.27
CA SER A 3 47.38 -1.71 63.39
C SER A 3 46.96 -0.36 62.80
N ALA A 4 46.08 -0.46 61.80
CA ALA A 4 44.94 0.37 61.40
C ALA A 4 44.78 1.81 61.95
N LYS A 5 44.34 2.73 61.06
CA LYS A 5 42.96 3.30 61.13
C LYS A 5 42.61 4.28 59.98
N THR A 6 41.39 4.10 59.42
CA THR A 6 40.38 5.16 59.13
C THR A 6 40.66 6.12 57.95
N SER A 7 39.77 6.47 57.01
CA SER A 7 38.33 6.28 56.76
C SER A 7 38.02 6.62 55.29
N LEU A 8 37.19 5.83 54.62
CA LEU A 8 36.68 6.12 53.27
C LEU A 8 35.32 6.82 53.37
N ARG A 9 35.24 8.09 52.94
CA ARG A 9 33.97 8.85 52.87
C ARG A 9 33.21 8.51 51.59
N ARG A 10 32.02 7.95 51.77
CA ARG A 10 31.00 7.64 50.76
C ARG A 10 30.50 8.94 50.11
N ARG A 11 30.57 9.06 48.78
CA ARG A 11 29.87 10.10 48.01
C ARG A 11 28.78 9.44 47.16
N LEU A 12 27.53 9.82 47.40
CA LEU A 12 26.37 9.48 46.59
C LEU A 12 26.32 10.42 45.38
N LEU A 13 26.13 9.87 44.17
CA LEU A 13 25.79 10.60 42.95
C LEU A 13 24.37 10.19 42.52
N PRO A 14 23.49 11.11 42.13
CA PRO A 14 22.18 10.75 41.61
C PRO A 14 22.27 10.42 40.11
N ALA A 15 21.68 9.29 39.71
CA ALA A 15 21.52 8.92 38.31
C ALA A 15 20.34 9.71 37.70
N ALA A 16 20.63 10.58 36.74
CA ALA A 16 19.60 11.23 35.93
C ALA A 16 19.29 10.33 34.73
N LEU A 17 18.08 9.76 34.70
CA LEU A 17 17.55 9.01 33.57
C LEU A 17 17.05 10.01 32.51
N LEU A 18 17.77 10.14 31.39
CA LEU A 18 17.25 10.78 30.19
C LEU A 18 16.34 9.78 29.46
N ALA A 19 15.02 9.96 29.57
CA ALA A 19 14.05 9.28 28.72
C ALA A 19 14.03 9.97 27.35
N MET A 20 14.73 9.41 26.38
CA MET A 20 14.65 9.83 24.99
C MET A 20 13.37 9.21 24.37
N ALA A 21 12.28 9.97 24.36
CA ALA A 21 11.08 9.59 23.61
C ALA A 21 11.38 9.76 22.12
N ALA A 22 11.68 8.65 21.44
CA ALA A 22 11.80 8.61 19.99
C ALA A 22 10.43 8.86 19.37
N LEU A 23 10.25 10.06 18.80
CA LEU A 23 9.10 10.39 17.96
C LEU A 23 9.30 9.63 16.63
N ALA A 24 8.67 8.46 16.50
CA ALA A 24 8.65 7.74 15.25
C ALA A 24 7.87 8.58 14.20
N PRO A 25 8.40 8.78 12.99
CA PRO A 25 7.64 9.46 11.95
C PRO A 25 6.45 8.58 11.56
N LYS A 26 5.24 9.04 11.87
CA LYS A 26 4.03 8.59 11.18
C LYS A 26 4.07 9.21 9.78
N GLY A 27 4.83 8.59 8.86
CA GLY A 27 5.06 9.11 7.53
C GLY A 27 5.36 7.99 6.56
N ALA A 28 4.53 7.90 5.52
CA ALA A 28 4.33 6.79 4.60
C ALA A 28 3.77 5.53 5.29
N ALA A 29 2.59 5.10 4.85
CA ALA A 29 2.01 3.81 5.24
C ALA A 29 3.08 2.73 5.14
N ALA A 30 3.32 2.00 6.24
CA ALA A 30 4.32 0.93 6.26
C ALA A 30 4.05 -0.03 5.09
N GLY A 31 4.96 -0.09 4.12
CA GLY A 31 4.85 -0.96 2.93
C GLY A 31 4.50 -0.28 1.60
N TRP A 32 4.25 1.04 1.55
CA TRP A 32 4.15 1.77 0.28
C TRP A 32 5.46 2.49 -0.04
N THR A 33 6.51 1.73 -0.36
CA THR A 33 7.72 2.35 -0.92
C THR A 33 7.45 2.69 -2.39
N GLN A 34 7.96 3.83 -2.86
CA GLN A 34 7.73 4.27 -4.25
C GLN A 34 8.12 3.17 -5.25
N VAL A 35 9.28 2.53 -5.05
CA VAL A 35 9.79 1.48 -5.95
C VAL A 35 8.89 0.25 -5.97
N GLU A 36 8.42 -0.22 -4.81
CA GLU A 36 7.51 -1.38 -4.75
C GLU A 36 6.13 -1.07 -5.30
N ALA A 37 5.63 0.14 -5.06
CA ALA A 37 4.36 0.61 -5.60
C ALA A 37 4.40 0.73 -7.12
N GLU A 38 5.45 1.33 -7.67
CA GLU A 38 5.65 1.44 -9.12
C GLU A 38 5.70 0.06 -9.77
N ARG A 39 6.45 -0.88 -9.17
CA ARG A 39 6.54 -2.25 -9.67
C ARG A 39 5.20 -2.98 -9.63
N THR A 40 4.47 -2.85 -8.52
CA THR A 40 3.18 -3.53 -8.32
C THR A 40 2.13 -2.97 -9.27
N ILE A 41 2.05 -1.65 -9.40
CA ILE A 41 1.11 -0.98 -10.30
C ILE A 41 1.46 -1.28 -11.76
N ALA A 42 2.74 -1.24 -12.16
CA ALA A 42 3.15 -1.59 -13.52
C ALA A 42 2.73 -3.02 -13.88
N PHE A 43 3.02 -3.98 -12.99
CA PHE A 43 2.60 -5.37 -13.18
C PHE A 43 1.08 -5.51 -13.29
N GLY A 44 0.33 -4.79 -12.46
CA GLY A 44 -1.13 -4.80 -12.51
C GLY A 44 -1.69 -4.19 -13.79
N TYR A 45 -1.13 -3.07 -14.26
CA TYR A 45 -1.53 -2.46 -15.53
C TYR A 45 -1.25 -3.39 -16.72
N ASP A 46 -0.06 -3.97 -16.80
CA ASP A 46 0.26 -4.97 -17.84
C ASP A 46 -0.74 -6.13 -17.80
N ALA A 47 -1.00 -6.69 -16.62
CA ALA A 47 -1.93 -7.79 -16.43
C ALA A 47 -3.36 -7.44 -16.85
N ILE A 48 -3.81 -6.20 -16.65
CA ILE A 48 -5.12 -5.74 -17.08
C ILE A 48 -5.13 -5.60 -18.61
N VAL A 49 -4.16 -4.89 -19.20
CA VAL A 49 -4.05 -4.71 -20.66
C VAL A 49 -4.06 -6.05 -21.39
N GLU A 50 -3.26 -7.02 -20.93
CA GLU A 50 -3.12 -8.33 -21.56
C GLU A 50 -4.38 -9.19 -21.48
N ARG A 51 -5.19 -9.03 -20.43
CA ARG A 51 -6.33 -9.92 -20.13
C ARG A 51 -7.69 -9.30 -20.43
N HIS A 52 -7.72 -8.02 -20.80
CA HIS A 52 -8.96 -7.33 -21.09
C HIS A 52 -9.58 -7.86 -22.39
N LEU A 53 -10.89 -8.13 -22.36
CA LEU A 53 -11.62 -8.65 -23.53
C LEU A 53 -11.67 -7.64 -24.68
N GLN A 54 -11.77 -6.35 -24.35
CA GLN A 54 -11.72 -5.24 -25.30
C GLN A 54 -10.35 -4.56 -25.22
N PRO A 55 -9.71 -4.21 -26.35
CA PRO A 55 -8.43 -3.50 -26.31
C PRO A 55 -8.52 -2.20 -25.51
N VAL A 56 -7.70 -2.08 -24.50
CA VAL A 56 -7.55 -0.89 -23.65
C VAL A 56 -6.07 -0.53 -23.56
N THR A 57 -5.77 0.76 -23.47
CA THR A 57 -4.39 1.25 -23.34
C THR A 57 -4.00 1.36 -21.86
N ALA A 58 -2.70 1.30 -21.58
CA ALA A 58 -2.19 1.56 -20.24
C ALA A 58 -2.60 2.96 -19.75
N ALA A 59 -2.62 3.95 -20.64
CA ALA A 59 -3.11 5.30 -20.35
C ALA A 59 -4.56 5.32 -19.86
N ALA A 60 -5.46 4.61 -20.53
CA ALA A 60 -6.87 4.58 -20.17
C ALA A 60 -7.07 3.95 -18.78
N ILE A 61 -6.43 2.81 -18.54
CA ILE A 61 -6.47 2.10 -17.25
C ILE A 61 -5.88 2.96 -16.14
N ALA A 62 -4.74 3.61 -16.39
CA ALA A 62 -4.08 4.44 -15.39
C ALA A 62 -4.89 5.69 -15.03
N LEU A 63 -5.53 6.33 -16.02
CA LEU A 63 -6.40 7.46 -15.78
C LEU A 63 -7.62 7.08 -14.92
N ASP A 64 -8.24 5.93 -15.20
CA ASP A 64 -9.35 5.43 -14.39
C ASP A 64 -8.88 4.99 -13.00
N GLY A 65 -7.69 4.40 -12.88
CA GLY A 65 -7.09 4.07 -11.59
C GLY A 65 -6.78 5.28 -10.73
N LEU A 66 -6.24 6.35 -11.34
CA LEU A 66 -6.00 7.62 -10.64
C LEU A 66 -7.31 8.27 -10.17
N ARG A 67 -8.37 8.18 -10.97
CA ARG A 67 -9.71 8.63 -10.55
C ARG A 67 -10.26 7.82 -9.38
N GLY A 68 -9.85 6.56 -9.24
CA GLY A 68 -10.21 5.70 -8.10
C GLY A 68 -9.77 6.26 -6.74
N LEU A 69 -8.71 7.09 -6.70
CA LEU A 69 -8.29 7.77 -5.46
C LEU A 69 -9.37 8.70 -4.88
N ALA A 70 -10.33 9.15 -5.71
CA ALA A 70 -11.47 9.95 -5.25
C ALA A 70 -12.42 9.17 -4.31
N GLU A 71 -12.31 7.84 -4.25
CA GLU A 71 -13.02 7.02 -3.27
C GLU A 71 -12.49 7.23 -1.84
N ILE A 72 -11.23 7.64 -1.70
CA ILE A 72 -10.60 7.97 -0.40
C ILE A 72 -10.77 9.46 -0.10
N ASP A 73 -10.58 10.32 -1.10
CA ASP A 73 -10.80 11.76 -0.99
C ASP A 73 -11.64 12.30 -2.15
N PRO A 74 -12.95 12.53 -1.96
CA PRO A 74 -13.85 12.99 -3.02
C PRO A 74 -13.53 14.38 -3.59
N GLN A 75 -12.65 15.16 -2.95
CA GLN A 75 -12.21 16.44 -3.47
C GLN A 75 -11.14 16.29 -4.56
N LEU A 76 -10.50 15.11 -4.66
CA LEU A 76 -9.48 14.87 -5.67
C LEU A 76 -10.11 14.75 -7.06
N ALA A 77 -9.56 15.50 -8.01
CA ALA A 77 -9.93 15.44 -9.41
C ALA A 77 -8.71 15.17 -10.28
N VAL A 78 -8.89 14.28 -11.25
CA VAL A 78 -7.88 13.91 -12.24
C VAL A 78 -8.43 14.21 -13.63
N SER A 79 -7.70 15.03 -14.38
CA SER A 79 -8.08 15.42 -15.73
C SER A 79 -6.91 15.30 -16.70
N MET A 80 -7.25 15.18 -17.98
CA MET A 80 -6.29 15.14 -19.08
C MET A 80 -6.51 16.33 -19.98
N ASP A 81 -5.43 17.06 -20.28
CA ASP A 81 -5.40 18.14 -21.27
C ASP A 81 -4.28 17.87 -22.28
N GLY A 82 -4.65 17.32 -23.44
CA GLY A 82 -3.69 16.89 -24.46
C GLY A 82 -2.71 15.84 -23.94
N LYS A 83 -1.45 16.25 -23.73
CA LYS A 83 -0.36 15.39 -23.23
C LYS A 83 0.02 15.68 -21.77
N THR A 84 -0.87 16.34 -21.04
CA THR A 84 -0.65 16.71 -19.65
C THR A 84 -1.75 16.13 -18.78
N LEU A 85 -1.35 15.36 -17.76
CA LEU A 85 -2.23 14.92 -16.69
C LEU A 85 -2.23 15.99 -15.60
N ARG A 86 -3.41 16.42 -15.17
CA ARG A 86 -3.59 17.38 -14.08
C ARG A 86 -4.25 16.74 -12.88
N LEU A 87 -3.66 16.98 -11.73
CA LEU A 87 -4.18 16.62 -10.41
C LEU A 87 -4.61 17.89 -9.69
N SER A 88 -5.85 17.95 -9.22
CA SER A 88 -6.42 19.16 -8.60
C SER A 88 -7.42 18.83 -7.50
N THR A 89 -7.69 19.81 -6.63
CA THR A 89 -8.91 19.93 -5.82
C THR A 89 -9.77 21.08 -6.36
N PRO A 90 -11.00 21.33 -5.86
CA PRO A 90 -11.79 22.48 -6.24
C PRO A 90 -11.06 23.83 -6.03
N ASP A 91 -10.21 23.88 -5.00
CA ASP A 91 -9.57 25.12 -4.57
C ASP A 91 -8.17 25.32 -5.16
N LYS A 92 -7.53 24.26 -5.66
CA LYS A 92 -6.11 24.30 -6.01
C LYS A 92 -5.68 23.23 -7.03
N MET A 93 -4.79 23.63 -7.94
CA MET A 93 -3.98 22.70 -8.73
C MET A 93 -2.85 22.10 -7.86
N ILE A 94 -2.80 20.77 -7.79
CA ILE A 94 -1.85 20.01 -6.97
C ILE A 94 -0.55 19.83 -7.75
N ALA A 95 -0.65 19.25 -8.95
CA ALA A 95 0.48 18.91 -9.79
C ALA A 95 0.05 18.70 -11.26
N GLU A 96 1.03 18.78 -12.15
CA GLU A 96 0.89 18.41 -13.56
C GLU A 96 2.00 17.44 -13.95
N TYR A 97 1.68 16.47 -14.79
CA TYR A 97 2.63 15.46 -15.25
C TYR A 97 2.63 15.40 -16.78
N PRO A 98 3.81 15.36 -17.43
CA PRO A 98 3.89 14.92 -18.80
C PRO A 98 3.46 13.44 -18.86
N VAL A 99 2.59 13.11 -19.81
CA VAL A 99 2.14 11.73 -19.97
C VAL A 99 3.17 10.86 -20.67
N ALA A 100 3.20 9.58 -20.30
CA ALA A 100 3.95 8.55 -21.01
C ALA A 100 3.27 8.21 -22.35
N ALA A 101 3.88 7.32 -23.14
CA ALA A 101 3.21 6.75 -24.30
C ALA A 101 1.96 5.96 -23.86
N ASP A 102 0.95 5.86 -24.72
CA ASP A 102 -0.35 5.28 -24.36
C ASP A 102 -0.24 3.82 -23.90
N ASP A 103 0.73 3.08 -24.43
CA ASP A 103 1.03 1.68 -24.17
C ASP A 103 2.13 1.45 -23.11
N ASP A 104 2.75 2.52 -22.57
CA ASP A 104 3.82 2.40 -21.58
C ASP A 104 3.28 2.21 -20.15
N ALA A 105 2.94 0.98 -19.79
CA ALA A 105 2.44 0.62 -18.47
C ALA A 105 3.39 1.03 -17.33
N ALA A 106 4.69 0.90 -17.52
CA ALA A 106 5.68 1.29 -16.52
C ALA A 106 5.74 2.81 -16.34
N GLY A 107 5.65 3.57 -17.44
CA GLY A 107 5.55 5.04 -17.41
C GLY A 107 4.30 5.52 -16.70
N TRP A 108 3.16 4.91 -17.01
CA TRP A 108 1.90 5.21 -16.33
C TRP A 108 1.91 4.81 -14.86
N ALA A 109 2.55 3.71 -14.48
CA ALA A 109 2.71 3.35 -13.07
C ALA A 109 3.53 4.38 -12.29
N ARG A 110 4.62 4.91 -12.87
CA ARG A 110 5.41 6.00 -12.28
C ARG A 110 4.56 7.26 -12.08
N ILE A 111 3.78 7.64 -13.08
CA ILE A 111 2.85 8.79 -12.99
C ILE A 111 1.82 8.55 -11.90
N THR A 112 1.22 7.36 -11.83
CA THR A 112 0.20 7.02 -10.82
C THR A 112 0.76 7.14 -9.40
N VAL A 113 1.94 6.59 -9.15
CA VAL A 113 2.57 6.65 -7.82
C VAL A 113 2.97 8.07 -7.46
N ALA A 114 3.56 8.83 -8.39
CA ALA A 114 3.91 10.23 -8.16
C ALA A 114 2.66 11.07 -7.82
N ALA A 115 1.57 10.91 -8.57
CA ALA A 115 0.32 11.59 -8.33
C ALA A 115 -0.33 11.21 -6.99
N ALA A 116 -0.29 9.93 -6.61
CA ALA A 116 -0.78 9.49 -5.30
C ALA A 116 0.03 10.10 -4.14
N LEU A 117 1.37 10.19 -4.28
CA LEU A 117 2.23 10.82 -3.28
C LEU A 117 2.00 12.33 -3.17
N ASP A 118 1.87 13.03 -4.30
CA ASP A 118 1.57 14.46 -4.33
C ASP A 118 0.18 14.76 -3.76
N ALA A 119 -0.83 13.93 -4.06
CA ALA A 119 -2.14 14.00 -3.44
C ALA A 119 -2.08 13.82 -1.92
N ALA A 120 -1.37 12.78 -1.44
CA ALA A 120 -1.18 12.52 0.00
C ALA A 120 -0.40 13.63 0.72
N SER A 121 0.40 14.43 0.00
CA SER A 121 1.11 15.57 0.59
C SER A 121 0.15 16.68 1.07
N ILE A 122 -1.07 16.74 0.52
CA ILE A 122 -2.07 17.76 0.86
C ILE A 122 -3.39 17.19 1.42
N SER A 123 -3.76 15.97 1.06
CA SER A 123 -5.00 15.32 1.47
C SER A 123 -4.77 14.52 2.75
N GLU A 124 -5.44 14.90 3.84
CA GLU A 124 -5.37 14.15 5.10
C GLU A 124 -5.91 12.72 4.97
N PRO A 125 -7.07 12.46 4.32
CA PRO A 125 -7.54 11.09 4.10
C PRO A 125 -6.54 10.22 3.36
N LEU A 126 -5.94 10.70 2.26
CA LEU A 126 -4.94 9.95 1.49
C LEU A 126 -3.64 9.73 2.27
N ARG A 127 -3.21 10.72 3.06
CA ARG A 127 -2.02 10.60 3.91
C ARG A 127 -2.16 9.54 4.99
N ASN A 128 -3.37 9.39 5.51
CA ASN A 128 -3.69 8.46 6.60
C ASN A 128 -4.15 7.08 6.09
N ALA A 129 -4.40 6.92 4.79
CA ALA A 129 -4.71 5.64 4.18
C ALA A 129 -3.51 4.69 4.28
N ASP A 130 -3.79 3.42 4.59
CA ASP A 130 -2.76 2.40 4.51
C ASP A 130 -2.44 2.03 3.05
N SER A 131 -1.31 1.34 2.86
CA SER A 131 -0.81 0.92 1.56
C SER A 131 -1.83 0.08 0.79
N GLU A 132 -2.55 -0.82 1.46
CA GLU A 132 -3.51 -1.70 0.79
C GLU A 132 -4.73 -0.90 0.31
N ARG A 133 -5.19 0.07 1.09
CA ARG A 133 -6.30 0.94 0.72
C ARG A 133 -5.96 1.77 -0.53
N LEU A 134 -4.72 2.24 -0.65
CA LEU A 134 -4.24 2.93 -1.85
C LEU A 134 -4.21 2.01 -3.07
N TYR A 135 -3.68 0.77 -2.94
CA TYR A 135 -3.70 -0.20 -4.04
C TYR A 135 -5.12 -0.52 -4.46
N GLN A 136 -6.01 -0.74 -3.50
CA GLN A 136 -7.40 -1.05 -3.75
C GLN A 136 -8.09 0.07 -4.52
N ALA A 137 -7.98 1.33 -4.07
CA ALA A 137 -8.58 2.46 -4.77
C ALA A 137 -8.06 2.59 -6.20
N VAL A 138 -6.74 2.44 -6.41
CA VAL A 138 -6.13 2.51 -7.74
C VAL A 138 -6.59 1.36 -8.63
N PHE A 139 -6.56 0.12 -8.15
CA PHE A 139 -6.89 -1.04 -8.99
C PHE A 139 -8.39 -1.21 -9.20
N GLU A 140 -9.24 -0.87 -8.25
CA GLU A 140 -10.69 -0.86 -8.47
C GLU A 140 -11.09 0.21 -9.48
N GLY A 141 -10.48 1.40 -9.40
CA GLY A 141 -10.65 2.42 -10.45
C GLY A 141 -10.21 1.91 -11.83
N ALA A 142 -9.03 1.28 -11.90
CA ALA A 142 -8.46 0.73 -13.12
C ALA A 142 -9.30 -0.41 -13.73
N LEU A 143 -9.98 -1.20 -12.90
CA LEU A 143 -10.83 -2.33 -13.30
C LEU A 143 -12.29 -1.94 -13.54
N GLY A 144 -12.71 -0.71 -13.20
CA GLY A 144 -14.13 -0.32 -13.20
C GLY A 144 -14.85 -0.45 -14.54
N LYS A 145 -14.12 -0.53 -15.66
CA LYS A 145 -14.67 -0.73 -17.02
C LYS A 145 -14.42 -2.13 -17.60
N ALA A 146 -13.84 -3.04 -16.83
CA ALA A 146 -13.54 -4.39 -17.30
C ALA A 146 -14.79 -5.27 -17.32
N ASP A 147 -15.03 -6.00 -16.25
CA ASP A 147 -16.19 -6.87 -16.07
C ASP A 147 -16.68 -6.80 -14.62
N LEU A 148 -17.97 -7.06 -14.39
CA LEU A 148 -18.60 -6.99 -13.07
C LEU A 148 -17.89 -7.84 -12.00
N PHE A 149 -17.20 -8.91 -12.41
CA PHE A 149 -16.49 -9.82 -11.51
C PHE A 149 -15.01 -9.48 -11.34
N SER A 150 -14.48 -8.51 -12.08
CA SER A 150 -13.08 -8.08 -11.98
C SER A 150 -12.89 -7.29 -10.69
N ARG A 151 -11.98 -7.77 -9.83
CA ARG A 151 -11.64 -7.11 -8.57
C ARG A 151 -10.16 -7.27 -8.25
N TYR A 152 -9.65 -6.29 -7.53
CA TYR A 152 -8.35 -6.40 -6.90
C TYR A 152 -8.44 -7.25 -5.63
N ALA A 153 -7.61 -8.28 -5.54
CA ALA A 153 -7.47 -9.09 -4.33
C ALA A 153 -6.24 -8.62 -3.56
N GLY A 154 -6.45 -7.99 -2.41
CA GLY A 154 -5.36 -7.42 -1.61
C GLY A 154 -4.39 -8.47 -1.07
N ALA A 155 -3.26 -8.06 -0.48
CA ALA A 155 -2.17 -8.97 -0.14
C ALA A 155 -2.59 -10.15 0.77
N LYS A 156 -3.51 -9.92 1.71
CA LYS A 156 -4.09 -10.97 2.58
C LYS A 156 -4.93 -11.96 1.76
N GLU A 157 -5.90 -11.44 1.02
CA GLU A 157 -6.80 -12.24 0.18
C GLU A 157 -6.01 -13.04 -0.88
N ALA A 158 -5.00 -12.43 -1.50
CA ALA A 158 -4.12 -13.09 -2.45
C ALA A 158 -3.26 -14.21 -1.83
N ARG A 159 -2.94 -14.15 -0.53
CA ARG A 159 -2.32 -15.28 0.19
C ARG A 159 -3.32 -16.41 0.40
N GLU A 160 -4.54 -16.09 0.84
CA GLU A 160 -5.61 -17.06 1.03
C GLU A 160 -5.97 -17.77 -0.29
N HIS A 161 -6.11 -17.02 -1.39
CA HIS A 161 -6.34 -17.57 -2.72
C HIS A 161 -5.21 -18.51 -3.18
N ARG A 162 -3.95 -18.20 -2.86
CA ARG A 162 -2.82 -19.10 -3.16
C ARG A 162 -2.85 -20.36 -2.29
N SER A 163 -3.16 -20.22 -1.00
CA SER A 163 -3.34 -21.36 -0.09
C SER A 163 -4.47 -22.28 -0.53
N ASN A 164 -5.56 -21.74 -1.10
CA ASN A 164 -6.66 -22.56 -1.61
C ASN A 164 -6.30 -23.24 -2.94
N ARG A 165 -5.54 -22.58 -3.83
CA ARG A 165 -5.18 -23.14 -5.15
C ARG A 165 -4.09 -24.20 -5.10
N ASN A 166 -3.08 -24.02 -4.25
CA ASN A 166 -1.95 -24.95 -4.19
C ASN A 166 -2.26 -26.20 -3.35
N GLY A 167 -3.50 -26.35 -2.88
CA GLY A 167 -3.78 -27.02 -1.61
C GLY A 167 -3.15 -26.23 -0.47
N PHE A 168 -3.60 -26.45 0.78
CA PHE A 168 -2.80 -25.98 1.91
C PHE A 168 -1.39 -26.51 1.69
N GLY A 169 -0.40 -25.62 1.52
CA GLY A 169 1.02 -25.98 1.47
C GLY A 169 1.49 -26.43 2.86
N GLY A 170 0.84 -27.46 3.38
CA GLY A 170 0.85 -27.98 4.73
C GLY A 170 0.30 -29.41 4.74
N ILE A 171 0.12 -30.00 5.92
CA ILE A 171 -0.15 -31.43 6.11
C ILE A 171 -1.59 -31.91 5.75
N GLY A 172 -2.33 -31.16 4.92
CA GLY A 172 -3.68 -31.57 4.49
C GLY A 172 -4.78 -31.44 5.55
N ILE A 173 -4.66 -30.49 6.48
CA ILE A 173 -5.67 -30.28 7.53
C ILE A 173 -6.26 -28.86 7.51
N LYS A 174 -7.56 -28.76 7.76
CA LYS A 174 -8.26 -27.53 8.12
C LYS A 174 -8.37 -27.48 9.64
N PHE A 175 -8.07 -26.35 10.26
CA PHE A 175 -8.21 -26.16 11.69
C PHE A 175 -8.98 -24.87 12.00
N ASP A 176 -9.53 -24.80 13.20
CA ASP A 176 -10.20 -23.63 13.76
C ASP A 176 -9.61 -23.31 15.14
N LEU A 177 -9.68 -22.04 15.54
CA LEU A 177 -9.31 -21.60 16.88
C LEU A 177 -10.57 -21.27 17.66
N MET A 178 -10.88 -22.10 18.66
CA MET A 178 -11.96 -21.86 19.62
C MET A 178 -11.36 -21.78 21.03
N ASP A 179 -11.65 -20.70 21.74
CA ASP A 179 -11.18 -20.46 23.12
C ASP A 179 -9.65 -20.57 23.33
N GLY A 180 -8.88 -20.24 22.29
CA GLY A 180 -7.41 -20.30 22.31
C GLY A 180 -6.83 -21.70 22.09
N GLU A 181 -7.67 -22.71 21.84
CA GLU A 181 -7.25 -24.06 21.47
C GLU A 181 -7.39 -24.28 19.96
N VAL A 182 -6.43 -25.00 19.39
CA VAL A 182 -6.44 -25.37 17.97
C VAL A 182 -7.19 -26.68 17.81
N ARG A 183 -8.27 -26.67 17.01
CA ARG A 183 -9.07 -27.86 16.69
C ARG A 183 -8.97 -28.19 15.21
N ILE A 184 -8.62 -29.43 14.89
CA ILE A 184 -8.70 -29.92 13.50
C ILE A 184 -10.17 -30.13 13.13
N VAL A 185 -10.59 -29.50 12.04
CA VAL A 185 -11.97 -29.53 11.54
C VAL A 185 -12.11 -30.49 10.37
N GLU A 186 -11.07 -30.64 9.57
CA GLU A 186 -11.11 -31.46 8.36
C GLU A 186 -9.71 -31.99 8.07
N VAL A 187 -9.63 -33.24 7.61
CA VAL A 187 -8.43 -33.84 7.03
C VAL A 187 -8.80 -34.21 5.60
N VAL A 188 -8.03 -33.73 4.63
CA VAL A 188 -8.26 -34.01 3.21
C VAL A 188 -7.56 -35.33 2.90
N ASP A 189 -8.31 -36.36 2.53
CA ASP A 189 -7.78 -37.64 2.04
C ASP A 189 -7.20 -37.49 0.62
N ASP A 190 -6.18 -38.29 0.29
CA ASP A 190 -5.55 -38.37 -1.05
C ASP A 190 -6.49 -38.92 -2.14
#